data_AF-A0A7Y3A2U8-F1
#
_entry.id   AF-A0A7Y3A2U8-F1
#
_cell.length_a   1.000
_cell.length_b   1.000
_cell.length_c   1.000
_cell.angle_alpha   90.00
_cell.angle_beta   90.00
_cell.angle_gamma   90.00
#
_symmetry.space_group_name_H-M   'P 1'
#
loop_
_entity.id
_entity.type
_entity.pdbx_description
1 polymer ?
#
loop_
_entity_poly.entity_id
_entity_poly.type
_entity_poly.pdbx_seq_one_letter_code
_entity_poly.pdbx_strand_id
1 'polypeptide(L)'
;MGLKDKLHTLKEKYKGKKMAPAFNALHTFLYLPNETTHGGTHIKAADDLKRTMNIVIMALIPCLIFGMFNAGYQHYLALGEIEAANGFLGSSFWTLDNFMLGVIKVLPLVIVSYGVGLAVEFLFAVIKGHEVEEGYLVTGMLVPLIVPVDLPL
;
A
#
# COMPACT_ATOMS: atom_id res chain seq x y z
N MET A 1 23.11 16.64 -3.39
CA MET A 1 23.14 15.56 -4.39
C MET A 1 22.35 14.38 -3.83
N GLY A 2 21.03 14.42 -4.03
CA GLY A 2 20.08 13.53 -3.36
C GLY A 2 19.93 12.18 -4.06
N LEU A 3 19.23 11.23 -3.39
CA LEU A 3 18.80 9.97 -4.00
C LEU A 3 18.08 10.20 -5.36
N LYS A 4 17.33 11.31 -5.45
CA LYS A 4 16.61 11.75 -6.64
C LYS A 4 17.52 11.95 -7.86
N ASP A 5 18.67 12.60 -7.70
CA ASP A 5 19.62 12.85 -8.80
C ASP A 5 20.29 11.57 -9.28
N LYS A 6 20.61 10.66 -8.34
CA LYS A 6 21.21 9.34 -8.63
C LYS A 6 20.24 8.41 -9.36
N LEU A 7 18.96 8.43 -8.97
CA LEU A 7 17.92 7.65 -9.62
C LEU A 7 17.55 8.22 -10.99
N HIS A 8 17.57 9.55 -11.17
CA HIS A 8 17.38 10.19 -12.47
C HIS A 8 18.53 9.86 -13.46
N THR A 9 19.79 9.88 -13.00
CA THR A 9 20.93 9.47 -13.85
C THR A 9 20.90 7.98 -14.19
N LEU A 10 20.41 7.13 -13.28
CA LEU A 10 20.17 5.71 -13.58
C LEU A 10 19.04 5.52 -14.62
N LYS A 11 17.96 6.31 -14.51
CA LYS A 11 16.84 6.31 -15.47
C LYS A 11 17.31 6.69 -16.88
N GLU A 12 18.16 7.71 -17.02
CA GLU A 12 18.75 8.05 -18.32
C GLU A 12 19.70 6.96 -18.85
N LYS A 13 20.51 6.35 -17.97
CA LYS A 13 21.49 5.33 -18.34
C LYS A 13 20.86 4.03 -18.87
N TYR A 14 19.62 3.73 -18.48
CA TYR A 14 18.89 2.53 -18.94
C TYR A 14 17.83 2.82 -20.01
N LYS A 15 17.70 4.08 -20.47
CA LYS A 15 16.77 4.48 -21.54
C LYS A 15 17.07 3.67 -22.81
N GLY A 16 16.18 2.73 -23.17
CA GLY A 16 16.31 1.87 -24.36
C GLY A 16 16.67 0.39 -24.12
N LYS A 17 16.88 -0.07 -22.87
CA LYS A 17 17.02 -1.51 -22.55
C LYS A 17 15.68 -2.13 -22.15
N LYS A 18 15.50 -3.45 -22.35
CA LYS A 18 14.28 -4.19 -21.92
C LYS A 18 13.95 -4.04 -20.42
N MET A 19 14.91 -3.65 -19.58
CA MET A 19 14.75 -3.39 -18.15
C MET A 19 14.42 -1.92 -17.80
N ALA A 20 14.35 -1.02 -18.80
CA ALA A 20 13.98 0.38 -18.61
C ALA A 20 12.59 0.56 -17.96
N PRO A 21 11.55 -0.23 -18.31
CA PRO A 21 10.23 -0.10 -17.68
C PRO A 21 10.28 -0.40 -16.18
N ALA A 22 11.05 -1.40 -15.75
CA ALA A 22 11.17 -1.77 -14.34
C ALA A 22 11.88 -0.69 -13.51
N PHE A 23 12.96 -0.11 -14.02
CA PHE A 23 13.66 0.99 -13.34
C PHE A 23 12.85 2.29 -13.36
N ASN A 24 12.16 2.57 -14.46
CA ASN A 24 11.30 3.73 -14.57
C ASN A 24 10.08 3.60 -13.64
N ALA A 25 9.52 2.39 -13.51
CA ALA A 25 8.44 2.09 -12.57
C ALA A 25 8.90 2.15 -11.10
N LEU A 26 10.11 1.70 -10.75
CA LEU A 26 10.66 1.91 -9.40
C LEU A 26 10.91 3.41 -9.09
N HIS A 27 11.33 4.18 -10.10
CA HIS A 27 11.51 5.63 -9.96
C HIS A 27 10.16 6.35 -9.85
N THR A 28 9.18 5.99 -10.67
CA THR A 28 7.82 6.55 -10.63
C THR A 28 7.10 6.09 -9.37
N PHE A 29 7.34 4.89 -8.85
CA PHE A 29 6.84 4.44 -7.54
C PHE A 29 7.27 5.41 -6.43
N LEU A 30 8.56 5.75 -6.36
CA LEU A 30 9.10 6.64 -5.32
C LEU A 30 8.91 8.15 -5.58
N TYR A 31 8.79 8.59 -6.83
CA TYR A 31 8.81 10.02 -7.19
C TYR A 31 7.71 10.41 -8.19
N LEU A 32 7.17 11.62 -8.03
CA LEU A 32 6.18 12.21 -8.95
C LEU A 32 6.80 12.45 -10.33
N PRO A 33 6.12 12.11 -11.45
CA PRO A 33 6.51 12.58 -12.78
C PRO A 33 6.34 14.09 -12.84
N ASN A 34 7.39 14.80 -13.26
CA ASN A 34 7.34 16.27 -13.38
C ASN A 34 6.98 16.68 -14.81
N GLU A 35 5.90 16.11 -15.34
CA GLU A 35 5.39 16.40 -16.69
C GLU A 35 4.18 17.32 -16.60
N THR A 36 4.19 18.38 -17.42
CA THR A 36 3.08 19.33 -17.48
C THR A 36 2.42 19.24 -18.86
N THR A 37 1.19 19.73 -19.00
CA THR A 37 0.51 19.70 -20.29
C THR A 37 1.19 20.64 -21.29
N HIS A 38 1.90 20.07 -22.26
CA HIS A 38 2.59 20.80 -23.32
C HIS A 38 1.70 20.90 -24.58
N GLY A 39 0.59 21.63 -24.50
CA GLY A 39 -0.32 21.82 -25.64
C GLY A 39 -1.61 22.58 -25.32
N GLY A 40 -2.36 22.95 -26.36
CA GLY A 40 -3.72 23.46 -26.25
C GLY A 40 -4.72 22.32 -26.06
N THR A 41 -5.38 22.26 -24.91
CA THR A 41 -6.43 21.28 -24.60
C THR A 41 -7.75 22.00 -24.35
N HIS A 42 -8.87 21.36 -24.69
CA HIS A 42 -10.22 21.96 -24.57
C HIS A 42 -10.58 22.27 -23.10
N ILE A 43 -10.15 21.42 -22.18
CA ILE A 43 -10.26 21.61 -20.72
C ILE A 43 -8.91 21.17 -20.12
N LYS A 44 -8.42 21.94 -19.14
CA LYS A 44 -7.25 21.57 -18.33
C LYS A 44 -7.74 21.17 -16.95
N ALA A 45 -7.48 19.93 -16.55
CA ALA A 45 -7.74 19.46 -15.19
C ALA A 45 -6.41 19.33 -14.44
N ALA A 46 -6.41 19.72 -13.17
CA ALA A 46 -5.32 19.43 -12.27
C ALA A 46 -5.56 18.05 -11.64
N ASP A 47 -5.33 17.00 -12.42
CA ASP A 47 -5.36 15.63 -11.89
C ASP A 47 -3.98 15.30 -11.32
N ASP A 48 -3.95 14.96 -10.04
CA ASP A 48 -2.76 14.51 -9.32
C ASP A 48 -3.10 13.14 -8.74
N LEU A 49 -2.96 12.13 -9.61
CA LEU A 49 -3.23 10.73 -9.30
C LEU A 49 -2.44 10.30 -8.05
N LYS A 50 -1.17 10.70 -7.98
CA LYS A 50 -0.26 10.34 -6.89
C LYS A 50 -0.68 10.91 -5.56
N ARG A 51 -1.09 12.19 -5.53
CA ARG A 51 -1.65 12.80 -4.32
C ARG A 51 -2.92 12.09 -3.88
N THR A 52 -3.80 11.79 -4.82
CA THR A 52 -5.07 11.09 -4.52
C THR A 52 -4.79 9.72 -3.90
N MET A 53 -3.89 8.93 -4.49
CA MET A 53 -3.54 7.60 -3.97
C MET A 53 -2.88 7.66 -2.59
N ASN A 54 -1.99 8.61 -2.34
CA ASN A 54 -1.37 8.78 -1.03
C ASN A 54 -2.39 9.21 0.05
N ILE A 55 -3.37 10.04 -0.28
CA ILE A 55 -4.45 10.41 0.65
C ILE A 55 -5.25 9.17 1.05
N VAL A 56 -5.55 8.28 0.10
CA VAL A 56 -6.24 7.03 0.39
C VAL A 56 -5.40 6.15 1.32
N ILE A 57 -4.10 5.97 1.04
CA ILE A 57 -3.22 5.17 1.92
C ILE A 57 -3.18 5.76 3.33
N MET A 58 -3.06 7.09 3.46
CA MET A 58 -3.07 7.76 4.76
C MET A 58 -4.40 7.54 5.51
N ALA A 59 -5.53 7.50 4.79
CA ALA A 59 -6.83 7.20 5.38
C ALA A 59 -7.00 5.73 5.79
N LEU A 60 -6.29 4.80 5.15
CA LEU A 60 -6.34 3.36 5.46
C LEU A 60 -5.46 2.97 6.66
N ILE A 61 -4.42 3.74 6.99
CA ILE A 61 -3.54 3.44 8.13
C ILE A 61 -4.32 3.37 9.47
N PRO A 62 -5.18 4.34 9.82
CA PRO A 62 -6.01 4.23 11.02
C PRO A 62 -6.94 2.99 11.01
N CYS A 63 -7.51 2.67 9.84
CA CYS A 63 -8.37 1.49 9.67
C CYS A 63 -7.59 0.19 9.88
N LEU A 64 -6.35 0.13 9.40
CA LEU A 64 -5.46 -1.02 9.59
C LEU A 64 -5.10 -1.21 11.06
N ILE A 65 -4.72 -0.14 11.76
CA ILE A 65 -4.40 -0.19 13.18
C ILE A 65 -5.62 -0.68 13.96
N PHE A 66 -6.80 -0.11 13.70
CA PHE A 66 -8.04 -0.56 14.31
C PHE A 66 -8.34 -2.04 14.01
N GLY A 67 -8.12 -2.48 12.76
CA GLY A 67 -8.27 -3.87 12.36
C GLY A 67 -7.36 -4.82 13.13
N MET A 68 -6.11 -4.42 13.41
CA MET A 68 -5.19 -5.19 14.25
C MET A 68 -5.72 -5.33 15.68
N PHE A 69 -6.14 -4.24 16.32
CA PHE A 69 -6.74 -4.30 17.66
C PHE A 69 -8.00 -5.17 17.67
N ASN A 70 -8.87 -5.03 16.67
CA ASN A 70 -10.11 -5.80 16.60
C ASN A 70 -9.84 -7.31 16.42
N ALA A 71 -8.87 -7.70 15.58
CA ALA A 71 -8.50 -9.10 15.40
C ALA A 71 -8.02 -9.74 16.72
N GLY A 72 -7.17 -9.03 17.48
CA GLY A 72 -6.74 -9.48 18.80
C GLY A 72 -7.87 -9.55 19.82
N TYR A 73 -8.67 -8.49 19.90
CA TYR A 73 -9.81 -8.42 20.82
C TYR A 73 -10.78 -9.59 20.61
N GLN A 74 -11.14 -9.91 19.37
CA GLN A 74 -12.05 -11.04 19.08
C GLN A 74 -11.43 -12.39 19.48
N HIS A 75 -10.11 -12.55 19.36
CA HIS A 75 -9.43 -13.77 19.79
C HIS A 75 -9.49 -13.96 21.31
N TYR A 76 -9.07 -12.95 22.08
CA TYR A 76 -9.04 -13.05 23.54
C TYR A 76 -10.44 -13.07 24.16
N LEU A 77 -11.41 -12.39 23.55
CA LEU A 77 -12.81 -12.48 23.94
C LEU A 77 -13.35 -13.90 23.72
N ALA A 78 -12.98 -14.57 22.62
CA ALA A 78 -13.38 -15.94 22.35
C ALA A 78 -12.73 -16.97 23.30
N LEU A 79 -11.52 -16.68 23.81
CA LEU A 79 -10.85 -17.48 24.84
C LEU A 79 -11.38 -17.23 26.26
N GLY A 80 -12.15 -16.15 26.46
CA GLY A 80 -12.65 -15.74 27.78
C GLY A 80 -11.59 -15.11 28.68
N GLU A 81 -10.46 -14.66 28.12
CA GLU A 81 -9.37 -14.01 28.87
C GLU A 81 -9.64 -12.53 29.13
N ILE A 82 -10.59 -11.92 28.40
CA ILE A 82 -10.93 -10.51 28.47
C ILE A 82 -12.45 -10.34 28.56
N GLU A 83 -12.91 -9.40 29.38
CA GLU A 83 -14.33 -8.99 29.44
C GLU A 83 -14.72 -8.10 28.26
N ALA A 84 -15.99 -8.20 27.83
CA ALA A 84 -16.52 -7.38 26.76
C ALA A 84 -16.30 -5.88 27.03
N ALA A 85 -15.73 -5.17 26.06
CA ALA A 85 -15.45 -3.75 26.19
C ALA A 85 -16.72 -2.91 26.35
N ASN A 86 -16.77 -2.10 27.41
CA ASN A 86 -17.86 -1.15 27.64
C ASN A 86 -17.60 0.14 26.86
N GLY A 87 -18.00 0.15 25.58
CA GLY A 87 -17.87 1.29 24.68
C GLY A 87 -16.54 1.33 23.91
N PHE A 88 -16.42 2.28 22.97
CA PHE A 88 -15.28 2.37 22.04
C PHE A 88 -13.92 2.58 22.73
N LEU A 89 -13.89 3.28 23.87
CA LEU A 89 -12.67 3.55 24.65
C LEU A 89 -12.50 2.58 25.83
N GLY A 90 -13.12 1.39 25.78
CA GLY A 90 -12.95 0.37 26.80
C GLY A 90 -11.48 -0.05 26.93
N SER A 91 -10.98 -0.12 28.16
CA SER A 91 -9.59 -0.52 28.45
C SER A 91 -9.28 -1.94 27.97
N SER A 92 -10.29 -2.81 27.89
CA SER A 92 -10.16 -4.18 27.37
C SER A 92 -9.95 -4.26 25.86
N PHE A 93 -10.34 -3.23 25.10
CA PHE A 93 -10.11 -3.18 23.65
C PHE A 93 -8.69 -2.67 23.34
N TRP A 94 -8.27 -1.58 23.97
CA TRP A 94 -7.00 -0.91 23.73
C TRP A 94 -5.82 -1.51 24.53
N THR A 95 -5.65 -2.83 24.47
CA THR A 95 -4.54 -3.53 25.12
C THR A 95 -3.40 -3.81 24.13
N LEU A 96 -2.17 -3.84 24.64
CA LEU A 96 -1.01 -4.22 23.82
C LEU A 96 -1.07 -5.68 23.39
N ASP A 97 -1.67 -6.56 24.20
CA ASP A 97 -1.82 -7.97 23.88
C ASP A 97 -2.74 -8.18 22.66
N ASN A 98 -3.87 -7.46 22.60
CA ASN A 98 -4.75 -7.45 21.43
C ASN A 98 -3.99 -6.95 20.20
N PHE A 99 -3.22 -5.87 20.33
CA PHE A 99 -2.44 -5.33 19.23
C PHE A 99 -1.38 -6.32 18.71
N MET A 100 -0.61 -6.94 19.60
CA MET A 100 0.45 -7.87 19.21
C MET A 100 -0.09 -9.08 18.45
N LEU A 101 -1.20 -9.65 18.91
CA LEU A 101 -1.83 -10.75 18.19
C LEU A 101 -2.36 -10.30 16.81
N GLY A 102 -2.99 -9.13 16.76
CA GLY A 102 -3.44 -8.50 15.53
C GLY A 102 -2.30 -8.30 14.53
N VAL A 103 -1.15 -7.81 14.98
CA VAL A 103 0.05 -7.63 14.14
C VAL A 103 0.52 -8.98 13.59
N ILE A 104 0.62 -10.02 14.42
CA ILE A 104 1.06 -11.36 13.97
C ILE A 104 0.14 -11.93 12.88
N LYS A 105 -1.17 -11.65 12.96
CA LYS A 105 -2.16 -12.13 11.98
C LYS A 105 -2.25 -11.26 10.72
N VAL A 106 -2.29 -9.94 10.88
CA VAL A 106 -2.57 -8.99 9.80
C VAL A 106 -1.31 -8.61 9.02
N LEU A 107 -0.15 -8.50 9.68
CA LEU A 107 1.09 -8.07 9.02
C LEU A 107 1.54 -9.03 7.90
N PRO A 108 1.48 -10.37 8.06
CA PRO A 108 1.77 -11.30 6.96
C PRO A 108 0.85 -11.12 5.75
N LEU A 109 -0.45 -10.86 5.97
CA LEU A 109 -1.42 -10.61 4.90
C LEU A 109 -1.03 -9.36 4.09
N VAL A 110 -0.63 -8.30 4.77
CA VAL A 110 -0.13 -7.07 4.14
C VAL A 110 1.12 -7.36 3.32
N ILE A 111 2.11 -8.07 3.89
CA ILE A 111 3.37 -8.38 3.21
C ILE A 111 3.15 -9.22 1.95
N VAL A 112 2.32 -10.27 2.02
CA VAL A 112 2.04 -11.15 0.88
C VAL A 112 1.24 -10.40 -0.19
N SER A 113 0.23 -9.63 0.21
CA SER A 113 -0.56 -8.78 -0.69
C SER A 113 0.33 -7.82 -1.50
N TYR A 114 1.19 -7.05 -0.82
CA TYR A 114 2.11 -6.14 -1.50
C TYR A 114 3.18 -6.88 -2.31
N GLY A 115 3.77 -7.93 -1.75
CA GLY A 115 4.88 -8.66 -2.36
C GLY A 115 4.48 -9.37 -3.65
N VAL A 116 3.48 -10.25 -3.59
CA VAL A 116 3.01 -11.02 -4.75
C VAL A 116 2.33 -10.09 -5.75
N GLY A 117 1.50 -9.20 -5.23
CA GLY A 117 0.77 -8.21 -6.00
C GLY A 117 1.61 -7.32 -6.90
N LEU A 118 2.51 -6.57 -6.28
CA LEU A 118 3.42 -5.69 -7.02
C LEU A 118 4.31 -6.51 -7.94
N ALA A 119 4.81 -7.68 -7.51
CA ALA A 119 5.65 -8.52 -8.37
C ALA A 119 4.94 -8.92 -9.68
N VAL A 120 3.68 -9.32 -9.60
CA VAL A 120 2.87 -9.67 -10.77
C VAL A 120 2.62 -8.44 -11.64
N GLU A 121 2.30 -7.29 -11.05
CA GLU A 121 2.08 -6.06 -11.80
C GLU A 121 3.34 -5.55 -12.51
N PHE A 122 4.48 -5.54 -11.82
CA PHE A 122 5.78 -5.22 -12.42
C PHE A 122 6.10 -6.17 -13.59
N LEU A 123 5.82 -7.46 -13.45
CA LEU A 123 6.04 -8.44 -14.51
C LEU A 123 5.18 -8.12 -15.74
N PHE A 124 3.89 -7.86 -15.55
CA PHE A 124 2.98 -7.51 -16.66
C PHE A 124 3.32 -6.15 -17.28
N ALA A 125 3.76 -5.17 -16.49
CA ALA A 125 4.21 -3.88 -16.97
C ALA A 125 5.41 -4.01 -17.92
N VAL A 126 6.38 -4.86 -17.56
CA VAL A 126 7.55 -5.14 -18.41
C VAL A 126 7.16 -5.88 -19.68
N ILE A 127 6.25 -6.86 -19.61
CA ILE A 127 5.80 -7.62 -20.79
C ILE A 127 5.03 -6.73 -21.78
N LYS A 128 4.14 -5.88 -21.28
CA LYS A 128 3.27 -5.03 -22.10
C LYS A 128 3.90 -3.67 -22.44
N GLY A 129 5.01 -3.30 -21.80
CA GLY A 129 5.73 -2.06 -22.05
C GLY A 129 4.99 -0.80 -21.61
N HIS A 130 4.10 -0.90 -20.62
CA HIS A 130 3.41 0.24 -20.01
C HIS A 130 4.03 0.57 -18.64
N GLU A 131 3.80 1.79 -18.15
CA GLU A 131 4.22 2.17 -16.80
C GLU A 131 3.36 1.45 -15.75
N VAL A 132 3.95 1.23 -14.57
CA VAL A 132 3.24 0.62 -13.44
C VAL A 132 2.24 1.63 -12.88
N GLU A 133 1.00 1.21 -12.74
CA GLU A 133 -0.06 2.03 -12.18
C GLU A 133 0.14 2.19 -10.67
N GLU A 134 -0.02 3.42 -10.16
CA GLU A 134 0.00 3.66 -8.72
C GLU A 134 -1.26 3.12 -8.02
N GLY A 135 -2.23 2.64 -8.83
CA GLY A 135 -3.40 1.84 -8.46
C GLY A 135 -3.14 0.81 -7.36
N TYR A 136 -2.16 -0.05 -7.62
CA TYR A 136 -1.97 -1.23 -6.81
C TYR A 136 -1.41 -0.95 -5.43
N LEU A 137 -0.69 0.16 -5.25
CA LEU A 137 -0.24 0.59 -3.92
C LEU A 137 -1.41 0.74 -2.94
N VAL A 138 -2.57 1.18 -3.44
CA VAL A 138 -3.81 1.30 -2.67
C VAL A 138 -4.49 -0.06 -2.55
N THR A 139 -4.60 -0.80 -3.65
CA THR A 139 -5.22 -2.14 -3.64
C THR A 139 -4.51 -3.09 -2.68
N GLY A 140 -3.18 -3.06 -2.63
CA GLY A 140 -2.36 -3.87 -1.73
C GLY A 140 -2.67 -3.65 -0.25
N MET A 141 -3.08 -2.43 0.14
CA MET A 141 -3.55 -2.11 1.49
C MET A 141 -5.01 -2.51 1.72
N LEU A 142 -5.85 -2.42 0.70
CA LEU A 142 -7.28 -2.74 0.79
C LEU A 142 -7.52 -4.25 0.93
N VAL A 143 -6.77 -5.09 0.21
CA VAL A 143 -6.90 -6.56 0.27
C VAL A 143 -6.88 -7.10 1.71
N PRO A 144 -5.85 -6.82 2.55
CA PRO A 144 -5.81 -7.32 3.92
C PRO A 144 -6.91 -6.76 4.83
N LEU A 145 -7.59 -5.67 4.44
CA LEU A 145 -8.68 -5.07 5.21
C LEU A 145 -10.06 -5.64 4.88
N ILE A 146 -10.22 -6.26 3.70
CA ILE A 146 -11.51 -6.82 3.25
C ILE A 146 -11.59 -8.34 3.41
N VAL A 147 -10.45 -9.04 3.45
CA VAL A 147 -10.39 -10.49 3.60
C VAL A 147 -10.42 -10.89 5.09
N PRO A 148 -10.93 -12.10 5.42
CA PRO A 148 -10.86 -12.61 6.78
C PRO A 148 -9.41 -12.77 7.28
N VAL A 149 -9.18 -12.49 8.56
CA VAL A 149 -7.84 -12.58 9.19
C VAL A 149 -7.28 -14.00 9.32
N ASP A 150 -8.14 -15.02 9.19
CA ASP A 150 -7.74 -16.44 9.23
C ASP A 150 -7.51 -17.04 7.84
N LEU A 151 -7.35 -16.18 6.82
CA LEU A 151 -7.03 -16.63 5.47
C LEU A 151 -5.66 -17.33 5.46
N PRO A 152 -5.57 -18.58 4.97
CA PRO A 152 -4.30 -19.29 4.88
C PRO A 152 -3.41 -18.63 3.82
N LEU A 153 -2.21 -18.23 4.24
CA LEU A 153 -1.17 -17.64 3.39
C LEU A 153 -0.25 -18.70 2.78
#